data_AF-A0A0S3TTR0-F1
#
_entry.id   AF-A0A0S3TTR0-F1
#
_cell.length_a   1.000
_cell.length_b   1.000
_cell.length_c   1.000
_cell.angle_alpha   90.00
_cell.angle_beta   90.00
_cell.angle_gamma   90.00
#
_symmetry.space_group_name_H-M   'P 1'
#
loop_
_entity.id
_entity.type
_entity.pdbx_description
1 polymer ?
#
loop_
_entity_poly.entity_id
_entity_poly.type
_entity_poly.pdbx_seq_one_letter_code
_entity_poly.pdbx_strand_id
1 'polypeptide(L)' 'MNVITPKSGLFLACSCISAIAGVGSIFELTSGQPDLGTQTTAIILGLSIPLTALFFFVAVKDAKANLNK' A
#
# COMPACT_ATOMS: atom_id res chain seq x y z
N MET A 1 12.91 -15.39 -17.61
CA MET A 1 11.88 -14.49 -17.03
C MET A 1 11.27 -15.16 -15.80
N ASN A 2 11.85 -14.97 -14.61
CA ASN A 2 11.12 -15.17 -13.36
C ASN A 2 11.33 -13.92 -12.51
N VAL A 3 10.76 -12.80 -13.00
CA VAL A 3 11.00 -11.44 -12.50
C VAL A 3 10.28 -11.21 -11.15
N ILE A 4 9.53 -12.19 -10.64
CA ILE A 4 8.79 -12.12 -9.39
C ILE A 4 9.29 -13.24 -8.47
N THR A 5 10.18 -12.91 -7.54
CA THR A 5 10.35 -13.74 -6.35
C THR A 5 9.01 -13.73 -5.59
N PRO A 6 8.50 -14.88 -5.10
CA PRO A 6 7.23 -14.93 -4.37
C PRO A 6 7.13 -13.90 -3.24
N LYS A 7 8.29 -13.59 -2.63
CA LYS A 7 8.47 -12.56 -1.62
C LYS A 7 8.21 -11.14 -2.14
N SER A 8 8.81 -10.76 -3.27
CA SER A 8 8.59 -9.46 -3.92
C SER A 8 7.13 -9.29 -4.37
N GLY A 9 6.54 -10.35 -4.93
CA GLY A 9 5.13 -10.34 -5.34
C GLY A 9 4.17 -10.13 -4.17
N LEU A 10 4.43 -10.75 -3.02
CA LEU A 10 3.65 -10.56 -1.81
C LEU A 10 3.73 -9.12 -1.28
N PHE A 11 4.94 -8.55 -1.18
CA PHE A 11 5.10 -7.16 -0.75
C PHE A 11 4.43 -6.17 -1.72
N LEU A 12 4.50 -6.43 -3.02
CA LEU A 12 3.83 -5.59 -4.02
C LEU A 12 2.30 -5.69 -3.89
N ALA A 13 1.74 -6.89 -3.66
CA ALA A 13 0.31 -7.05 -3.42
C ALA A 13 -0.15 -6.32 -2.15
N CYS A 14 0.62 -6.41 -1.06
CA CYS A 14 0.34 -5.64 0.17
C CYS A 14 0.38 -4.13 -0.08
N SER A 15 1.34 -3.65 -0.88
CA SER A 15 1.39 -2.24 -1.30
C SER A 15 0.13 -1.83 -2.06
N CYS A 16 -0.37 -2.67 -2.97
CA CYS A 16 -1.59 -2.37 -3.74
C CYS A 16 -2.82 -2.29 -2.83
N ILE A 17 -2.98 -3.22 -1.88
CA ILE A 17 -4.09 -3.20 -0.92
C ILE A 17 -4.06 -1.93 -0.06
N SER A 18 -2.87 -1.57 0.43
CA SER A 18 -2.66 -0.34 1.20
C SER A 18 -3.01 0.92 0.39
N ALA A 19 -2.65 0.95 -0.89
CA ALA A 19 -3.01 2.05 -1.78
C ALA A 19 -4.53 2.16 -2.00
N ILE A 20 -5.21 1.02 -2.21
CA ILE A 20 -6.68 0.97 -2.37
C ILE A 20 -7.37 1.50 -1.10
N ALA A 21 -6.92 1.07 0.08
CA ALA A 21 -7.44 1.55 1.36
C ALA A 21 -7.24 3.06 1.55
N GLY A 22 -6.08 3.59 1.14
CA GLY A 22 -5.80 5.02 1.14
C GLY A 22 -6.76 5.81 0.23
N VAL A 23 -6.96 5.37 -1.01
CA VAL A 23 -7.87 6.04 -1.95
C VAL A 23 -9.31 6.01 -1.42
N GLY A 24 -9.79 4.87 -0.93
CA GLY A 24 -11.13 4.75 -0.32
C GLY A 24 -11.30 5.68 0.88
N SER A 25 -10.28 5.79 1.73
CA SER A 25 -10.29 6.69 2.90
C SER A 25 -10.36 8.17 2.51
N ILE A 26 -9.69 8.56 1.42
CA ILE A 26 -9.78 9.93 0.89
C ILE A 26 -11.21 10.20 0.42
N PHE A 27 -11.79 9.31 -0.39
CA PHE A 27 -13.17 9.47 -0.87
C PHE A 27 -14.19 9.56 0.28
N GLU A 28 -14.07 8.68 1.28
CA GLU A 28 -14.90 8.68 2.50
C GLU A 28 -14.75 9.98 3.31
N LEU A 29 -13.54 10.50 3.49
CA LEU A 29 -13.34 11.78 4.19
C LEU A 29 -13.89 12.97 3.40
N THR A 30 -13.77 12.93 2.07
CA THR A 30 -14.26 14.01 1.20
C THR A 30 -15.77 14.00 1.00
N SER A 31 -16.45 12.86 1.23
CA SER A 31 -17.92 12.75 1.12
C SER A 31 -18.65 13.46 2.27
N GLY A 32 -17.94 13.77 3.37
CA GLY A 32 -18.45 14.51 4.52
C GLY A 32 -19.23 13.66 5.54
N GLN A 33 -19.49 12.38 5.26
CA GLN A 33 -20.18 11.43 6.15
C GLN A 33 -19.47 10.08 6.16
N PRO A 34 -18.25 9.97 6.74
CA PRO A 34 -17.52 8.71 6.78
C PRO A 34 -18.19 7.68 7.69
N ASP A 35 -18.38 6.46 7.19
CA ASP A 35 -19.14 5.38 7.85
C ASP A 35 -18.38 4.84 9.09
N LEU A 36 -17.05 4.76 8.97
CA LEU A 36 -16.11 4.41 10.05
C LEU A 36 -15.82 5.56 11.02
N GLY A 37 -16.35 6.75 10.74
CA GLY A 37 -16.05 8.01 11.44
C GLY A 37 -14.76 8.68 10.95
N THR A 38 -14.71 10.01 11.04
CA THR A 38 -13.59 10.84 10.56
C THR A 38 -12.25 10.47 11.19
N GLN A 39 -12.25 10.18 12.50
CA GLN A 39 -11.02 9.83 13.22
C GLN A 39 -10.43 8.50 12.75
N THR A 40 -11.24 7.46 12.63
CA THR A 40 -10.79 6.13 12.17
C THR A 40 -10.28 6.19 10.74
N THR A 41 -11.03 6.80 9.82
CA THR A 41 -10.65 6.91 8.40
C THR A 41 -9.39 7.74 8.21
N ALA A 42 -9.20 8.81 8.99
CA ALA A 42 -7.98 9.60 8.96
C ALA A 42 -6.75 8.82 9.46
N ILE A 43 -6.92 7.98 10.50
CA ILE A 43 -5.83 7.11 10.98
C ILE A 43 -5.47 6.07 9.92
N ILE A 44 -6.46 5.42 9.30
CA ILE A 44 -6.23 4.45 8.21
C ILE A 44 -5.49 5.11 7.05
N LEU A 45 -5.91 6.31 6.64
CA LEU A 45 -5.24 7.09 5.59
C LEU A 45 -3.80 7.43 5.98
N GLY A 46 -3.59 7.96 7.18
CA GLY A 46 -2.29 8.33 7.72
C GLY A 46 -1.31 7.15 7.83
N LEU A 47 -1.81 5.94 8.07
CA LEU A 47 -1.02 4.71 8.06
C LEU A 47 -0.82 4.15 6.65
N SER A 48 -1.84 4.20 5.80
CA SER A 48 -1.80 3.61 4.46
C SER A 48 -0.78 4.28 3.55
N ILE A 49 -0.58 5.59 3.67
CA ILE A 49 0.43 6.33 2.88
C ILE A 49 1.86 5.81 3.14
N PRO A 50 2.38 5.82 4.39
CA PRO A 50 3.72 5.31 4.68
C PRO A 50 3.84 3.80 4.47
N LEU A 51 2.82 3.00 4.78
CA LEU A 51 2.83 1.56 4.53
C LEU A 51 2.98 1.23 3.04
N THR A 52 2.25 1.93 2.18
CA THR A 52 2.35 1.77 0.72
C THR A 52 3.78 2.07 0.25
N ALA A 53 4.33 3.21 0.66
CA ALA A 53 5.69 3.59 0.27
C ALA A 53 6.74 2.59 0.76
N LEU A 54 6.63 2.10 2.00
CA LEU A 54 7.54 1.14 2.59
C LEU A 54 7.47 -0.22 1.87
N PHE A 55 6.26 -0.78 1.69
CA PHE A 55 6.08 -2.05 1.00
C PHE A 55 6.52 -1.99 -0.46
N PHE A 56 6.19 -0.90 -1.17
CA PHE A 56 6.66 -0.69 -2.53
C PHE A 56 8.19 -0.62 -2.60
N PHE A 57 8.83 0.15 -1.72
CA PHE A 57 10.28 0.27 -1.69
C PHE A 57 10.98 -1.08 -1.40
N VAL A 58 10.46 -1.85 -0.45
CA VAL A 58 10.99 -3.18 -0.13
C VAL A 58 10.79 -4.15 -1.31
N ALA A 59 9.62 -4.15 -1.94
CA ALA A 59 9.34 -4.96 -3.11
C ALA A 59 10.28 -4.62 -4.27
N VAL A 60 10.51 -3.34 -4.55
CA VAL A 60 11.43 -2.88 -5.60
C VAL A 60 12.87 -3.28 -5.27
N LYS A 61 13.30 -3.14 -4.01
CA LYS A 61 14.66 -3.50 -3.59
C LYS A 61 14.89 -5.01 -3.72
N ASP A 62 13.94 -5.83 -3.30
CA ASP A 62 14.00 -7.30 -3.41
C ASP A 62 13.96 -7.73 -4.88
N ALA A 63 13.07 -7.16 -5.71
CA ALA A 63 13.00 -7.45 -7.13
C ALA A 63 14.32 -7.10 -7.84
N LYS A 64 14.90 -5.91 -7.58
CA LYS A 64 16.21 -5.51 -8.13
C LYS A 64 17.35 -6.43 -7.71
N ALA A 65 17.37 -6.86 -6.45
CA ALA A 65 18.40 -7.77 -5.95
C ALA A 65 18.33 -9.16 -6.61
N ASN A 66 17.15 -9.61 -7.02
CA ASN A 66 16.96 -10.84 -7.79
C ASN A 66 17.20 -10.66 -9.30
N LEU A 67 17.10 -9.42 -9.81
CA LEU A 67 17.33 -9.08 -11.22
C LEU A 67 18.82 -9.01 -11.59
N ASN A 68 19.70 -8.70 -10.62
CA ASN A 68 21.15 -8.63 -10.77
C ASN A 68 21.88 -9.96 -10.46
N LYS A 69 21.14 -11.07 -10.37
CA LYS A 69 21.66 -12.44 -10.26
C LYS A 69 21.40 -13.20 -11.56
#